data_AF-R1CDA4-F1
#
_entry.id   AF-R1CDA4-F1
#
_cell.length_a   1.000
_cell.length_b   1.000
_cell.length_c   1.000
_cell.angle_alpha   90.00
_cell.angle_beta   90.00
_cell.angle_gamma   90.00
#
_symmetry.space_group_name_H-M   'P 1'
#
loop_
_entity.id
_entity.type
_entity.pdbx_description
1 polymer ?
#
loop_
_entity_poly.entity_id
_entity_poly.type
_entity_poly.pdbx_seq_one_letter_code
_entity_poly.pdbx_strand_id
1 'polypeptide(L)'
;LNRNSAEYRAKKAEAAEVLWRAVERQIPDVRERATVTMVGTPLTHERFLRRDAGTYGPFLRATDGQLPGPKFSACDGLLCCGDSTFPGIGMPAVAASGMLAAHSILSVRQHLQNLDTLKLPPK
;
A
#
# COMPACT_ATOMS: atom_id res chain seq x y z
N LEU A 1 -8.32 15.96 14.44
CA LEU A 1 -7.22 16.67 15.15
C LEU A 1 -6.29 17.30 14.13
N ASN A 2 -5.76 18.49 14.41
CA ASN A 2 -4.74 19.11 13.55
C ASN A 2 -3.39 18.39 13.75
N ARG A 3 -2.76 17.94 12.66
CA ARG A 3 -1.49 17.17 12.70
C ARG A 3 -0.29 17.91 13.30
N ASN A 4 -0.37 19.23 13.42
CA ASN A 4 0.67 20.07 14.01
C ASN A 4 0.35 20.47 15.47
N SER A 5 -0.80 20.07 16.02
CA SER A 5 -1.19 20.43 17.39
C SER A 5 -0.41 19.63 18.44
N ALA A 6 -0.29 20.21 19.64
CA ALA A 6 0.27 19.52 20.80
C ALA A 6 -0.61 18.33 21.22
N GLU A 7 -1.94 18.52 21.17
CA GLU A 7 -2.93 17.48 21.45
C GLU A 7 -2.75 16.24 20.56
N TYR A 8 -2.53 16.44 19.25
CA TYR A 8 -2.28 15.33 18.34
C TYR A 8 -0.96 14.62 18.66
N ARG A 9 0.10 15.35 19.01
CA ARG A 9 1.37 14.76 19.44
C ARG A 9 1.21 13.92 20.71
N ALA A 10 0.48 14.42 21.70
CA ALA A 10 0.19 13.71 22.94
C ALA A 10 -0.60 12.42 22.67
N LYS A 11 -1.71 12.52 21.93
CA LYS A 11 -2.54 11.35 21.57
C LYS A 11 -1.77 10.31 20.76
N LYS A 12 -0.87 10.76 19.88
CA LYS A 12 0.01 9.89 19.09
C LYS A 12 1.00 9.12 19.96
N ALA A 13 1.57 9.76 20.97
CA ALA A 13 2.45 9.09 21.94
C ALA A 13 1.65 8.09 22.80
N GLU A 14 0.51 8.51 23.35
CA GLU A 14 -0.40 7.65 24.14
C GLU A 14 -0.82 6.39 23.38
N ALA A 15 -1.25 6.54 22.12
CA ALA A 15 -1.67 5.41 21.29
C ALA A 15 -0.54 4.40 20.99
N ALA A 16 0.72 4.83 21.02
CA ALA A 16 1.86 3.95 20.81
C ALA A 16 2.23 3.12 22.04
N GLU A 17 1.80 3.51 23.24
CA GLU A 17 2.19 2.86 24.50
C GLU A 17 1.78 1.38 24.57
N VAL A 18 0.64 1.01 23.97
CA VAL A 18 0.23 -0.41 23.92
C VAL A 18 1.21 -1.27 23.11
N LEU A 19 1.77 -0.72 22.04
CA LEU A 19 2.75 -1.41 21.20
C LEU A 19 4.10 -1.52 21.93
N TRP A 20 4.54 -0.46 22.60
CA TRP A 20 5.75 -0.51 23.41
C TRP A 20 5.67 -1.58 24.50
N ARG A 21 4.59 -1.58 25.28
CA ARG A 21 4.36 -2.59 26.33
C ARG A 21 4.33 -4.01 25.79
N ALA A 22 3.85 -4.21 24.55
CA ALA A 22 3.87 -5.52 23.91
C ALA A 22 5.29 -5.99 23.59
N VAL A 23 6.16 -5.09 23.10
CA VAL A 23 7.55 -5.41 22.77
C VAL A 23 8.40 -5.58 24.03
N GLU A 24 8.17 -4.77 25.07
CA GLU A 24 8.86 -4.85 26.37
C GLU A 24 8.72 -6.23 27.04
N ARG A 25 7.64 -6.96 26.77
CA ARG A 25 7.47 -8.34 27.27
C ARG A 25 8.53 -9.31 26.75
N GLN A 26 9.12 -9.03 25.60
CA GLN A 26 10.14 -9.87 24.97
C GLN A 26 11.53 -9.22 25.04
N ILE A 27 11.60 -7.89 25.01
CA ILE A 27 12.84 -7.12 25.05
C ILE A 27 12.67 -6.02 26.12
N PRO A 28 12.94 -6.32 27.40
CA PRO A 28 12.62 -5.41 28.51
C PRO A 28 13.27 -4.02 28.43
N ASP A 29 14.45 -3.92 27.83
CA ASP A 29 15.23 -2.68 27.67
C ASP A 29 15.10 -2.07 26.26
N VAL A 30 14.08 -2.45 25.48
CA VAL A 30 13.93 -2.02 24.07
C VAL A 30 13.94 -0.51 23.89
N ARG A 31 13.40 0.25 24.85
CA ARG A 31 13.37 1.72 24.78
C ARG A 31 14.76 2.34 24.90
N GLU A 32 15.64 1.75 25.70
CA GLU A 32 17.03 2.20 25.86
C GLU A 32 17.86 1.89 24.59
N ARG A 33 17.49 0.83 23.86
CA ARG A 33 18.12 0.44 22.60
C ARG A 33 17.63 1.24 21.39
N ALA A 34 16.48 1.90 21.50
CA ALA A 34 15.85 2.59 20.37
C ALA A 34 16.55 3.92 20.08
N THR A 35 17.41 3.97 19.05
CA THR A 35 18.05 5.21 18.60
C THR A 35 17.09 6.14 17.83
N VAL A 36 16.10 5.57 17.14
CA VAL A 36 15.11 6.32 16.35
C VAL A 36 13.73 5.74 16.60
N THR A 37 12.78 6.62 16.92
CA THR A 37 11.37 6.25 17.10
C THR A 37 10.49 7.15 16.25
N MET A 38 9.67 6.54 15.39
CA MET A 38 8.66 7.24 14.61
C MET A 38 7.33 6.50 14.73
N VAL A 39 6.34 7.14 15.35
CA VAL A 39 5.00 6.56 15.45
C VAL A 39 4.25 6.82 14.14
N GLY A 40 3.54 5.81 13.62
CA GLY A 40 2.60 5.95 12.51
C GLY A 40 1.17 6.14 13.02
N THR A 41 0.34 6.88 12.29
CA THR A 41 -1.09 7.08 12.58
C THR A 41 -1.85 7.20 11.25
N PRO A 42 -3.20 7.12 11.23
CA PRO A 42 -3.96 7.41 10.01
C PRO A 42 -3.62 8.75 9.37
N LEU A 43 -3.47 9.84 10.14
CA LEU A 43 -3.03 11.13 9.60
C LEU A 43 -1.59 11.10 9.03
N THR A 44 -0.75 10.16 9.47
CA THR A 44 0.57 9.91 8.89
C THR A 44 0.43 9.21 7.53
N HIS A 45 -0.43 8.20 7.42
CA HIS A 45 -0.75 7.54 6.14
C HIS A 45 -1.36 8.53 5.13
N GLU A 46 -2.34 9.33 5.53
CA GLU A 46 -2.97 10.33 4.68
C GLU A 46 -1.92 11.31 4.11
N ARG A 47 -1.01 11.79 4.97
CA ARG A 47 0.08 12.70 4.56
C ARG A 47 1.03 12.09 3.53
N PHE A 48 1.52 10.88 3.78
CA PHE A 48 2.60 10.30 2.97
C PHE A 48 2.11 9.50 1.77
N LEU A 49 0.91 8.93 1.86
CA LEU A 49 0.37 8.01 0.85
C LEU A 49 -0.89 8.57 0.15
N ARG A 50 -1.33 9.79 0.50
CA ARG A 50 -2.55 10.43 -0.01
C ARG A 50 -3.79 9.53 0.12
N ARG A 51 -3.88 8.83 1.26
CA ARG A 51 -5.00 7.94 1.56
C ARG A 51 -6.14 8.68 2.19
N ASP A 52 -7.32 8.50 1.62
CA ASP A 52 -8.55 8.94 2.26
C ASP A 52 -8.63 8.38 3.69
N ALA A 53 -8.86 9.29 4.64
CA ALA A 53 -8.87 9.03 6.08
C ALA A 53 -7.64 8.26 6.65
N GLY A 54 -6.53 8.18 5.91
CA GLY A 54 -5.36 7.41 6.33
C GLY A 54 -5.53 5.90 6.29
N THR A 55 -6.47 5.40 5.49
CA THR A 55 -6.74 3.96 5.33
C THR A 55 -5.47 3.19 4.89
N TYR A 56 -5.34 1.94 5.34
CA TYR A 56 -4.23 1.08 4.92
C TYR A 56 -4.34 0.62 3.45
N GLY A 57 -5.57 0.50 2.95
CA GLY A 57 -5.93 -0.06 1.66
C GLY A 57 -7.37 0.28 1.31
N PRO A 58 -7.83 0.03 0.07
CA PRO A 58 -9.24 0.11 -0.25
C PRO A 58 -10.03 -0.84 0.67
N PHE A 59 -11.12 -0.34 1.25
CA PHE A 59 -12.02 -1.19 2.00
C PHE A 59 -13.05 -1.79 1.05
N LEU A 60 -12.86 -3.08 0.71
CA LEU A 60 -13.85 -3.88 -0.01
C LEU A 60 -14.11 -5.12 0.83
N ARG A 61 -15.36 -5.36 1.22
CA ARG A 61 -15.68 -6.61 1.93
C ARG A 61 -15.52 -7.75 0.92
N ALA A 62 -15.08 -8.92 1.38
CA ALA A 62 -14.92 -10.08 0.51
C ALA A 62 -16.22 -10.47 -0.23
N THR A 63 -17.38 -10.12 0.32
CA THR A 63 -18.71 -10.33 -0.29
C THR A 63 -19.03 -9.38 -1.43
N ASP A 64 -18.34 -8.23 -1.50
CA ASP A 64 -18.68 -7.13 -2.40
C ASP A 64 -17.92 -7.23 -3.74
N GLY A 65 -17.17 -8.33 -3.93
CA GLY A 65 -16.51 -8.68 -5.18
C GLY A 65 -15.03 -8.30 -5.21
N GLN A 66 -14.56 -7.88 -6.39
CA GLN A 66 -13.17 -7.53 -6.65
C GLN A 66 -13.02 -6.03 -6.88
N LEU A 67 -11.80 -5.53 -6.65
CA LEU A 67 -11.45 -4.15 -7.01
C LEU A 67 -11.58 -3.93 -8.52
N PRO A 68 -11.80 -2.69 -8.98
CA PRO A 68 -11.82 -2.36 -10.39
C PRO A 68 -10.52 -2.77 -11.09
N GLY A 69 -10.63 -3.18 -12.36
CA GLY A 69 -9.48 -3.41 -13.24
C GLY A 69 -8.79 -2.11 -13.68
N PRO A 70 -7.78 -2.18 -14.56
CA PRO A 70 -6.95 -1.03 -14.91
C PRO A 70 -7.66 0.04 -15.73
N LYS A 71 -8.75 -0.28 -16.44
CA LYS A 71 -9.48 0.69 -17.27
C LYS A 71 -10.45 1.51 -16.41
N PHE A 72 -10.31 2.83 -16.46
CA PHE A 72 -11.23 3.73 -15.77
C PHE A 72 -12.45 4.04 -16.66
N SER A 73 -13.63 3.57 -16.27
CA SER A 73 -14.85 3.63 -17.10
C SER A 73 -15.36 5.04 -17.41
N ALA A 74 -14.99 6.04 -16.60
CA ALA A 74 -15.44 7.42 -16.78
C ALA A 74 -14.47 8.30 -17.60
N CYS A 75 -13.32 7.77 -18.04
CA CYS A 75 -12.38 8.52 -18.89
C CYS A 75 -11.61 7.57 -19.82
N ASP A 76 -11.93 7.62 -21.11
CA ASP A 76 -11.25 6.82 -22.11
C ASP A 76 -9.76 7.15 -22.19
N GLY A 77 -8.94 6.11 -22.24
CA GLY A 77 -7.48 6.24 -22.25
C GLY A 77 -6.83 6.45 -20.89
N LEU A 78 -7.61 6.68 -19.81
CA LEU A 78 -7.07 6.71 -18.45
C LEU A 78 -6.95 5.31 -17.87
N LEU A 79 -5.73 4.96 -17.44
CA LEU A 79 -5.44 3.70 -16.76
C LEU A 79 -5.05 3.93 -15.30
N CYS A 80 -5.61 3.11 -14.43
CA CYS A 80 -5.31 3.07 -13.00
C CYS A 80 -4.47 1.83 -12.68
N CYS A 81 -3.56 1.97 -11.72
CA CYS A 81 -2.85 0.85 -11.10
C CYS A 81 -2.51 1.21 -9.66
N GLY A 82 -2.16 0.20 -8.87
CA GLY A 82 -1.84 0.36 -7.46
C GLY A 82 -2.67 -0.59 -6.59
N ASP A 83 -2.66 -0.38 -5.29
CA ASP A 83 -3.36 -1.26 -4.36
C ASP A 83 -4.88 -1.02 -4.28
N SER A 84 -5.36 0.10 -4.83
CA SER A 84 -6.79 0.39 -5.04
C SER A 84 -7.34 -0.16 -6.35
N THR A 85 -6.51 -0.83 -7.15
CA THR A 85 -6.86 -1.47 -8.41
C THR A 85 -6.57 -2.96 -8.28
N PHE A 86 -7.38 -3.80 -8.92
CA PHE A 86 -7.11 -5.24 -8.95
C PHE A 86 -5.65 -5.50 -9.37
N PRO A 87 -4.90 -6.38 -8.68
CA PRO A 87 -5.35 -7.37 -7.67
C PRO A 87 -5.51 -6.88 -6.22
N GLY A 88 -5.02 -5.68 -5.87
CA GLY A 88 -5.19 -5.09 -4.53
C GLY A 88 -3.91 -4.92 -3.71
N ILE A 89 -4.02 -5.05 -2.39
CA ILE A 89 -2.98 -4.68 -1.42
C ILE A 89 -1.81 -5.67 -1.39
N GLY A 90 -0.60 -5.14 -1.17
CA GLY A 90 0.64 -5.91 -0.99
C GLY A 90 1.60 -5.73 -2.18
N MET A 91 2.91 -5.75 -1.93
CA MET A 91 3.89 -5.43 -2.99
C MET A 91 3.73 -6.29 -4.26
N PRO A 92 3.52 -7.62 -4.19
CA PRO A 92 3.32 -8.41 -5.40
C PRO A 92 2.04 -8.04 -6.15
N ALA A 93 0.95 -7.78 -5.43
CA ALA A 93 -0.33 -7.40 -6.04
C ALA A 93 -0.24 -6.01 -6.69
N VAL A 94 0.41 -5.03 -6.05
CA VAL A 94 0.64 -3.70 -6.61
C VAL A 94 1.50 -3.77 -7.88
N ALA A 95 2.57 -4.55 -7.86
CA ALA A 95 3.42 -4.77 -9.04
C ALA A 95 2.61 -5.40 -10.19
N ALA A 96 1.83 -6.44 -9.88
CA ALA A 96 0.95 -7.07 -10.86
C ALA A 96 -0.11 -6.11 -11.42
N SER A 97 -0.69 -5.24 -10.59
CA SER A 97 -1.63 -4.19 -11.02
C SER A 97 -0.98 -3.25 -12.04
N GLY A 98 0.27 -2.82 -11.77
CA GLY A 98 1.06 -2.03 -12.72
C GLY A 98 1.30 -2.76 -14.04
N MET A 99 1.65 -4.05 -13.98
CA MET A 99 1.80 -4.89 -15.18
C MET A 99 0.50 -5.00 -15.97
N LEU A 100 -0.65 -5.19 -15.29
CA LEU A 100 -1.96 -5.26 -15.95
C LEU A 100 -2.32 -3.96 -16.66
N ALA A 101 -2.04 -2.80 -16.05
CA ALA A 101 -2.22 -1.51 -16.70
C ALA A 101 -1.31 -1.36 -17.93
N ALA A 102 -0.01 -1.65 -17.80
CA ALA A 102 0.94 -1.60 -18.91
C ALA A 102 0.60 -2.58 -20.05
N HIS A 103 0.05 -3.75 -19.72
CA HIS A 103 -0.41 -4.73 -20.69
C HIS A 103 -1.74 -4.35 -21.35
N SER A 104 -2.54 -3.48 -20.73
CA SER A 104 -3.82 -3.03 -21.30
C SER A 104 -3.66 -2.11 -22.52
N ILE A 105 -2.46 -1.57 -22.77
CA ILE A 105 -2.14 -0.75 -23.96
C ILE A 105 -1.50 -1.54 -25.11
N LEU A 106 -1.08 -2.79 -24.88
CA LEU A 106 -0.41 -3.60 -25.87
C LEU A 106 -1.38 -4.58 -26.54
N SER A 107 -1.09 -4.90 -27.80
CA SER A 107 -1.76 -6.00 -28.50
C SER A 107 -1.31 -7.36 -27.94
N VAL A 108 -2.14 -8.38 -28.13
CA VAL A 108 -1.79 -9.79 -27.80
C VAL A 108 -0.47 -10.20 -28.47
N ARG A 109 -0.20 -9.75 -29.69
CA ARG A 109 1.06 -10.06 -30.39
C ARG A 109 2.27 -9.46 -29.69
N GLN A 110 2.18 -8.22 -29.23
CA GLN A 110 3.26 -7.56 -28.49
C GLN A 110 3.49 -8.24 -27.13
N HIS A 111 2.44 -8.72 -26.45
CA HIS A 111 2.61 -9.52 -25.25
C HIS A 111 3.41 -10.80 -25.50
N LEU A 112 3.06 -11.55 -26.54
CA LEU A 112 3.76 -12.79 -26.88
C LEU A 112 5.24 -12.54 -27.18
N GLN A 113 5.57 -11.47 -27.92
CA GLN A 113 6.94 -11.05 -28.17
C GLN A 113 7.70 -10.70 -26.88
N ASN A 114 7.05 -10.05 -25.91
CA ASN A 114 7.68 -9.73 -24.63
C ASN A 114 8.02 -11.00 -23.82
N LEU A 115 7.18 -12.04 -23.88
CA LEU A 115 7.47 -13.31 -23.19
C LEU A 115 8.74 -13.98 -23.71
N ASP A 116 9.08 -13.80 -24.99
CA ASP A 116 10.32 -14.32 -25.55
C ASP A 116 11.57 -13.69 -24.90
N THR A 117 11.47 -12.46 -24.39
CA THR A 117 12.58 -11.77 -23.70
C THR A 117 12.81 -12.27 -22.26
N LEU A 118 11.81 -12.93 -21.68
CA LEU A 118 11.86 -13.48 -20.31
C LEU A 118 12.33 -14.94 -20.28
N LYS A 119 12.61 -15.55 -21.45
CA LYS A 119 13.13 -16.92 -21.52
C LYS A 119 14.47 -16.99 -20.81
N LEU A 120 14.53 -17.80 -19.76
CA LEU A 120 15.80 -18.12 -19.12
C LEU A 120 16.67 -18.89 -20.11
N PRO A 121 18.01 -18.69 -20.07
CA PRO A 121 18.91 -19.51 -20.85
C PRO A 121 18.71 -20.98 -20.51
N PRO A 122 18.90 -21.90 -21.47
CA PRO A 122 18.86 -23.33 -21.19
C PRO A 122 19.87 -23.67 -20.10
N LYS A 123 19.50 -24.62 -19.23
CA LYS A 123 20.38 -25.16 -18.18
C LYS A 123 21.55 -25.92 -18.77
#